data_AF-A0A2V2VCF5-F1
#
_entry.id   AF-A0A2V2VCF5-F1
#
_cell.length_a   1.000
_cell.length_b   1.000
_cell.length_c   1.000
_cell.angle_alpha   90.00
_cell.angle_beta   90.00
_cell.angle_gamma   90.00
#
_symmetry.space_group_name_H-M   'P 1'
#
loop_
_entity.id
_entity.type
_entity.pdbx_description
1 polymer ?
#
loop_
_entity_poly.entity_id
_entity_poly.type
_entity_poly.pdbx_seq_one_letter_code
_entity_poly.pdbx_strand_id
1 'polypeptide(L)'
;MAEAASCLEFKASPFHFSLPRETRHLFRCRVEDGTLVELTRLPMGYKASPEILQIIITSAIAGVTTVVHRLWAAPPLVRFDVWIDNMRIAGSKSDVKLWEAQVLRNADSCHASMGEERESGATHYTFLGVQFDRAHRAVSLSEKFVRSVRAMSALNSSTIAEMEVTASRFLYAAVILGTQLCDYHFFIKAVRRRLSALNRGIVQETSPANLPPSAVGLGERLRHIIENNRKRIIKPTEKASAAIITDASLQGWRAVFIPDSGDVKIAGGKWGKEPFLIMQVEARGVRLALSAFSAILPPTMDVWVDNSSLQGAANKGSSKSHALTWELRRIYEFLDSRGTQAFFAYVRPADSPADGISRGRVFTLQDLAKGSGGVLWLEDPKVCQFVSNNMQILTEN
;
A
#
# COMPACT_ATOMS: atom_id res chain seq x y z
N MET A 1 -8.54 -15.55 -20.54
CA MET A 1 -7.14 -16.01 -20.72
C MET A 1 -6.37 -15.73 -19.45
N ALA A 2 -5.47 -16.62 -19.03
CA ALA A 2 -4.61 -16.38 -17.88
C ALA A 2 -3.64 -15.22 -18.18
N GLU A 3 -3.53 -14.27 -17.25
CA GLU A 3 -2.57 -13.18 -17.32
C GLU A 3 -1.14 -13.75 -17.21
N ALA A 4 -0.24 -13.28 -18.08
CA ALA A 4 1.17 -13.62 -18.08
C ALA A 4 1.99 -12.36 -17.81
N ALA A 5 3.26 -12.54 -17.44
CA ALA A 5 4.20 -11.44 -17.38
C ALA A 5 5.56 -11.80 -17.96
N SER A 6 6.28 -10.79 -18.44
CA SER A 6 7.70 -10.85 -18.71
C SER A 6 8.46 -9.94 -17.75
N CYS A 7 9.49 -10.47 -17.10
CA CYS A 7 10.39 -9.74 -16.23
C CYS A 7 11.75 -9.62 -16.93
N LEU A 8 12.24 -8.39 -17.01
CA LEU A 8 13.50 -8.03 -17.67
C LEU A 8 14.36 -7.25 -16.68
N GLU A 9 15.63 -7.60 -16.57
CA GLU A 9 16.64 -6.86 -15.83
C GLU A 9 17.65 -6.26 -16.82
N PHE A 10 18.06 -5.00 -16.63
CA PHE A 10 19.06 -4.33 -17.46
C PHE A 10 20.43 -4.38 -16.78
N LYS A 11 21.39 -5.10 -17.39
CA LYS A 11 22.73 -5.32 -16.82
C LYS A 11 23.52 -4.00 -16.81
N ALA A 12 24.21 -3.71 -15.70
CA ALA A 12 25.21 -2.63 -15.62
C ALA A 12 24.70 -1.27 -16.17
N SER A 13 23.42 -1.01 -15.95
CA SER A 13 22.61 -0.07 -16.71
C SER A 13 23.10 1.39 -16.74
N PRO A 14 23.74 1.97 -15.70
CA PRO A 14 24.28 3.33 -15.80
C PRO A 14 25.39 3.45 -16.87
N PHE A 15 26.26 2.44 -16.99
CA PHE A 15 27.44 2.54 -17.86
C PHE A 15 27.11 2.52 -19.36
N HIS A 16 25.87 2.16 -19.73
CA HIS A 16 25.45 2.22 -21.12
C HIS A 16 25.14 3.65 -21.56
N PHE A 17 24.81 4.57 -20.65
CA PHE A 17 24.37 5.91 -21.00
C PHE A 17 25.50 6.92 -20.98
N SER A 18 25.66 7.65 -22.09
CA SER A 18 26.70 8.68 -22.24
C SER A 18 26.38 9.91 -21.40
N LEU A 19 27.42 10.47 -20.78
CA LEU A 19 27.33 11.80 -20.19
C LEU A 19 27.50 12.87 -21.29
N PRO A 20 26.69 13.95 -21.25
CA PRO A 20 26.94 15.15 -22.03
C PRO A 20 28.39 15.61 -21.86
N ARG A 21 29.06 15.99 -22.95
CA ARG A 21 30.49 16.35 -22.92
C ARG A 21 30.75 17.48 -21.92
N GLU A 22 29.80 18.39 -21.83
CA GLU A 22 29.81 19.58 -21.00
C GLU A 22 29.80 19.25 -19.51
N THR A 23 29.31 18.07 -19.10
CA THR A 23 29.21 17.69 -17.69
C THR A 23 30.30 16.71 -17.23
N ARG A 24 31.10 16.15 -18.15
CA ARG A 24 32.11 15.12 -17.83
C ARG A 24 33.17 15.60 -16.86
N HIS A 25 33.49 16.90 -16.91
CA HIS A 25 34.45 17.52 -16.00
C HIS A 25 34.04 17.44 -14.52
N LEU A 26 32.75 17.21 -14.21
CA LEU A 26 32.24 17.01 -12.85
C LEU A 26 32.58 15.61 -12.30
N PHE A 27 32.94 14.67 -13.17
CA PHE A 27 33.23 13.27 -12.83
C PHE A 27 34.68 12.91 -13.15
N ARG A 28 35.59 13.74 -12.63
CA ARG A 28 37.04 13.53 -12.75
C ARG A 28 37.58 12.75 -11.56
N CYS A 29 38.47 11.81 -11.82
CA CYS A 29 39.26 11.13 -10.79
C CYS A 29 40.70 10.96 -11.24
N ARG A 30 41.61 10.72 -10.30
CA ARG A 30 42.98 10.33 -10.60
C ARG A 30 43.10 8.82 -10.52
N VAL A 31 43.72 8.21 -11.53
CA VAL A 31 44.15 6.82 -11.46
C VAL A 31 45.48 6.71 -10.71
N GLU A 32 45.95 5.49 -10.47
CA GLU A 32 47.09 5.19 -9.59
C GLU A 32 48.39 5.90 -9.97
N ASP A 33 48.62 6.12 -11.28
CA ASP A 33 49.78 6.84 -11.81
C ASP A 33 49.67 8.38 -11.70
N GLY A 34 48.57 8.89 -11.14
CA GLY A 34 48.29 10.32 -10.98
C GLY A 34 47.59 10.98 -12.18
N THR A 35 47.38 10.26 -13.28
CA THR A 35 46.69 10.76 -14.47
C THR A 35 45.25 11.12 -14.15
N LEU A 36 44.83 12.33 -14.54
CA LEU A 36 43.46 12.79 -14.39
C LEU A 36 42.61 12.25 -15.55
N VAL A 37 41.58 11.48 -15.23
CA VAL A 37 40.64 10.91 -16.21
C VAL A 37 39.23 11.45 -16.00
N GLU A 38 38.44 11.46 -17.07
CA GLU A 38 37.02 11.85 -17.05
C GLU A 38 36.14 10.65 -17.39
N LEU A 39 35.07 10.47 -16.61
CA LEU A 39 34.07 9.47 -16.94
C LEU A 39 33.22 9.93 -18.12
N THR A 40 33.08 9.06 -19.11
CA THR A 40 32.28 9.33 -20.33
C THR A 40 30.87 8.77 -20.24
N ARG A 41 30.60 7.94 -19.23
CA ARG A 41 29.34 7.24 -18.98
C ARG A 41 28.84 7.56 -17.57
N LEU A 42 27.53 7.40 -17.36
CA LEU A 42 26.89 7.67 -16.07
C LEU A 42 27.50 6.75 -15.00
N PRO A 43 28.12 7.30 -13.93
CA PRO A 43 28.85 6.50 -12.97
C PRO A 43 27.94 5.80 -11.97
N MET A 44 28.32 4.59 -11.60
CA MET A 44 27.74 3.93 -10.43
C MET A 44 28.09 4.69 -9.16
N GLY A 45 27.12 4.85 -8.26
CA GLY A 45 27.28 5.58 -7.01
C GLY A 45 26.97 7.08 -7.09
N TYR A 46 26.77 7.64 -8.29
CA TYR A 46 26.21 8.99 -8.38
C TYR A 46 24.73 8.99 -8.02
N LYS A 47 24.36 9.88 -7.09
CA LYS A 47 23.04 9.92 -6.45
C LYS A 47 21.88 9.97 -7.45
N ALA A 48 22.01 10.71 -8.54
CA ALA A 48 20.92 10.88 -9.51
C ALA A 48 20.88 9.78 -10.60
N SER A 49 21.82 8.84 -10.58
CA SER A 49 21.90 7.80 -11.61
C SER A 49 20.67 6.91 -11.67
N PRO A 50 20.11 6.45 -10.53
CA PRO A 50 18.88 5.66 -10.55
C PRO A 50 17.69 6.42 -11.15
N GLU A 51 17.54 7.72 -10.88
CA GLU A 51 16.46 8.54 -11.44
C GLU A 51 16.64 8.76 -12.95
N ILE A 52 17.86 9.06 -13.40
CA ILE A 52 18.17 9.19 -14.83
C ILE A 52 17.85 7.87 -15.55
N LEU A 53 18.27 6.75 -14.96
CA LEU A 53 18.04 5.43 -15.51
C LEU A 53 16.55 5.07 -15.58
N GLN A 54 15.80 5.37 -14.52
CA GLN A 54 14.34 5.21 -14.49
C GLN A 54 13.69 5.95 -15.66
N ILE A 55 14.08 7.20 -15.91
CA ILE A 55 13.55 8.02 -17.01
C ILE A 55 13.87 7.37 -18.35
N ILE A 56 15.12 6.98 -18.57
CA ILE A 56 15.55 6.40 -19.86
C ILE A 56 14.82 5.08 -20.12
N ILE A 57 14.77 4.17 -19.16
CA ILE A 57 14.09 2.89 -19.35
C ILE A 57 12.59 3.12 -19.56
N THR A 58 11.96 3.98 -18.78
CA THR A 58 10.51 4.24 -18.88
C THR A 58 10.13 4.86 -20.23
N SER A 59 10.94 5.80 -20.74
CA SER A 59 10.63 6.57 -21.95
C SER A 59 11.17 5.98 -23.24
N ALA A 60 12.46 5.62 -23.30
CA ALA A 60 13.11 5.20 -24.53
C ALA A 60 12.98 3.69 -24.77
N ILE A 61 12.87 2.89 -23.71
CA ILE A 61 12.93 1.43 -23.82
C ILE A 61 11.55 0.79 -23.63
N ALA A 62 10.86 1.10 -22.52
CA ALA A 62 9.59 0.50 -22.12
C ALA A 62 8.40 0.99 -22.96
N GLY A 63 8.41 2.27 -23.36
CA GLY A 63 7.27 2.90 -24.03
C GLY A 63 6.06 3.09 -23.12
N VAL A 64 6.26 3.52 -21.86
CA VAL A 64 5.15 3.69 -20.90
C VAL A 64 4.18 4.76 -21.36
N THR A 65 2.90 4.40 -21.47
CA THR A 65 1.82 5.19 -22.11
C THR A 65 1.62 6.58 -21.52
N THR A 66 1.94 6.80 -20.25
CA THR A 66 1.81 8.09 -19.57
C THR A 66 2.99 9.03 -19.82
N VAL A 67 4.10 8.51 -20.35
CA VAL A 67 5.36 9.26 -20.52
C VAL A 67 5.67 9.51 -21.98
N VAL A 68 5.36 8.55 -22.86
CA VAL A 68 5.74 8.62 -24.27
C VAL A 68 4.59 9.03 -25.17
N HIS A 69 4.92 9.55 -26.35
CA HIS A 69 3.92 9.85 -27.38
C HIS A 69 3.19 8.58 -27.83
N ARG A 70 1.90 8.68 -28.15
CA ARG A 70 1.00 7.55 -28.47
C ARG A 70 1.55 6.58 -29.52
N LEU A 71 2.31 7.07 -30.50
CA LEU A 71 2.92 6.25 -31.56
C LEU A 71 4.00 5.28 -31.05
N TRP A 72 4.62 5.58 -29.92
CA TRP A 72 5.68 4.79 -29.29
C TRP A 72 5.21 4.10 -28.00
N ALA A 73 3.94 4.31 -27.65
CA ALA A 73 3.35 3.81 -26.43
C ALA A 73 2.97 2.34 -26.57
N ALA A 74 3.13 1.61 -25.48
CA ALA A 74 2.63 0.25 -25.39
C ALA A 74 1.10 0.18 -25.57
N PRO A 75 0.56 -0.98 -26.00
CA PRO A 75 -0.88 -1.16 -26.09
C PRO A 75 -1.55 -0.88 -24.74
N PRO A 76 -2.73 -0.23 -24.70
CA PRO A 76 -3.39 0.18 -23.45
C PRO A 76 -3.70 -0.97 -22.48
N LEU A 77 -3.76 -2.21 -23.00
CA LEU A 77 -4.05 -3.42 -22.24
C LEU A 77 -2.82 -4.02 -21.55
N VAL A 78 -1.61 -3.59 -21.92
CA VAL A 78 -0.37 -4.05 -21.30
C VAL A 78 -0.01 -3.11 -20.14
N ARG A 79 0.28 -3.71 -18.98
CA ARG A 79 0.69 -3.00 -17.77
C ARG A 79 2.20 -3.05 -17.63
N PHE A 80 2.78 -1.92 -17.27
CA PHE A 80 4.22 -1.78 -17.04
C PHE A 80 4.50 -1.38 -15.61
N ASP A 81 5.48 -2.05 -15.01
CA ASP A 81 6.12 -1.61 -13.79
C ASP A 81 7.61 -1.53 -14.08
N VAL A 82 8.14 -0.31 -14.07
CA VAL A 82 9.57 -0.06 -14.22
C VAL A 82 10.11 0.45 -12.90
N TRP A 83 11.16 -0.18 -12.42
CA TRP A 83 11.87 0.22 -11.21
C TRP A 83 13.37 0.15 -11.44
N ILE A 84 13.97 1.32 -11.66
CA ILE A 84 15.39 1.50 -11.99
C ILE A 84 15.74 0.62 -13.19
N ASP A 85 16.43 -0.49 -12.98
CA ASP A 85 16.92 -1.46 -13.96
C ASP A 85 16.02 -2.70 -14.10
N ASN A 86 14.93 -2.78 -13.36
CA ASN A 86 13.99 -3.89 -13.39
C ASN A 86 12.70 -3.46 -14.10
N MET A 87 12.21 -4.28 -15.02
CA MET A 87 10.95 -4.07 -15.72
C MET A 87 10.06 -5.30 -15.64
N ARG A 88 8.77 -5.08 -15.41
CA ARG A 88 7.70 -6.07 -15.54
C ARG A 88 6.69 -5.61 -16.58
N ILE A 89 6.37 -6.51 -17.50
CA ILE A 89 5.34 -6.35 -18.53
C ILE A 89 4.25 -7.37 -18.23
N ALA A 90 3.04 -6.95 -17.90
CA ALA A 90 1.94 -7.85 -17.55
C ALA A 90 0.71 -7.65 -18.43
N GLY A 91 0.04 -8.74 -18.81
CA GLY A 91 -1.12 -8.69 -19.69
C GLY A 91 -1.48 -10.04 -20.29
N SER A 92 -2.12 -10.01 -21.46
CA SER A 92 -2.35 -11.24 -22.22
C SER A 92 -1.01 -11.80 -22.71
N LYS A 93 -0.89 -13.14 -22.83
CA LYS A 93 0.38 -13.77 -23.23
C LYS A 93 0.86 -13.31 -24.61
N SER A 94 -0.05 -13.04 -25.55
CA SER A 94 0.28 -12.52 -26.87
C SER A 94 0.82 -11.10 -26.79
N ASP A 95 0.15 -10.22 -26.05
CA ASP A 95 0.53 -8.80 -25.97
C ASP A 95 1.84 -8.63 -25.21
N VAL A 96 2.04 -9.40 -24.14
CA VAL A 96 3.27 -9.43 -23.36
C VAL A 96 4.46 -9.84 -24.24
N LYS A 97 4.34 -10.93 -25.00
CA LYS A 97 5.44 -11.38 -25.89
C LYS A 97 5.71 -10.39 -27.02
N LEU A 98 4.65 -9.84 -27.62
CA LEU A 98 4.77 -8.86 -28.69
C LEU A 98 5.53 -7.62 -28.19
N TRP A 99 5.14 -7.10 -27.04
CA TRP A 99 5.76 -5.90 -26.50
C TRP A 99 7.14 -6.15 -25.91
N GLU A 100 7.37 -7.30 -25.29
CA GLU A 100 8.70 -7.73 -24.87
C GLU A 100 9.69 -7.73 -26.05
N ALA A 101 9.27 -8.20 -27.23
CA ALA A 101 10.09 -8.12 -28.43
C ALA A 101 10.37 -6.67 -28.86
N GLN A 102 9.40 -5.75 -28.68
CA GLN A 102 9.62 -4.33 -28.94
C GLN A 102 10.59 -3.71 -27.94
N VAL A 103 10.47 -4.05 -26.64
CA VAL A 103 11.38 -3.60 -25.59
C VAL A 103 12.81 -4.03 -25.86
N LEU A 104 13.01 -5.28 -26.31
CA LEU A 104 14.34 -5.77 -26.70
C LEU A 104 14.90 -5.00 -27.90
N ARG A 105 14.10 -4.76 -28.95
CA ARG A 105 14.53 -3.93 -30.09
C ARG A 105 14.91 -2.52 -29.66
N ASN A 106 14.14 -1.92 -28.74
CA ASN A 106 14.42 -0.59 -28.22
C ASN A 106 15.73 -0.59 -27.41
N ALA A 107 15.92 -1.59 -26.56
CA ALA A 107 17.14 -1.76 -25.77
C ALA A 107 18.37 -1.91 -26.68
N ASP A 108 18.29 -2.76 -27.71
CA ASP A 108 19.36 -2.97 -28.69
C ASP A 108 19.69 -1.67 -29.44
N SER A 109 18.66 -0.91 -29.84
CA SER A 109 18.80 0.40 -30.51
C SER A 109 19.45 1.44 -29.59
N CYS A 110 19.25 1.32 -28.28
CA CYS A 110 19.90 2.14 -27.26
C CYS A 110 21.25 1.58 -26.78
N HIS A 111 21.74 0.48 -27.36
CA HIS A 111 22.93 -0.24 -26.92
C HIS A 111 22.90 -0.64 -25.43
N ALA A 112 21.70 -0.97 -24.93
CA ALA A 112 21.49 -1.43 -23.57
C ALA A 112 21.50 -2.97 -23.51
N SER A 113 22.31 -3.52 -22.61
CA SER A 113 22.42 -4.97 -22.42
C SER A 113 21.39 -5.49 -21.40
N MET A 114 20.78 -6.63 -21.70
CA MET A 114 19.90 -7.34 -20.75
C MET A 114 20.70 -8.21 -19.78
N GLY A 115 20.13 -8.44 -18.60
CA GLY A 115 20.58 -9.42 -17.62
C GLY A 115 20.40 -10.86 -18.11
N GLU A 116 21.06 -11.79 -17.43
CA GLU A 116 21.06 -13.21 -17.77
C GLU A 116 19.76 -13.92 -17.34
N GLU A 117 19.15 -13.45 -16.25
CA GLU A 117 17.85 -13.95 -15.77
C GLU A 117 16.71 -13.19 -16.45
N ARG A 118 15.93 -13.92 -17.26
CA ARG A 118 14.74 -13.40 -17.94
C ARG A 118 13.60 -14.40 -17.82
N GLU A 119 12.47 -13.91 -17.34
CA GLU A 119 11.22 -14.66 -17.33
C GLU A 119 10.36 -14.11 -18.45
N SER A 120 10.04 -14.90 -19.49
CA SER A 120 9.28 -14.44 -20.66
C SER A 120 7.90 -15.08 -20.73
N GLY A 121 6.85 -14.26 -20.68
CA GLY A 121 5.46 -14.70 -20.80
C GLY A 121 5.06 -15.77 -19.78
N ALA A 122 5.60 -15.68 -18.57
CA ALA A 122 5.45 -16.65 -17.49
C ALA A 122 4.23 -16.33 -16.62
N THR A 123 3.61 -17.37 -16.06
CA THR A 123 2.54 -17.25 -15.06
C THR A 123 3.06 -17.30 -13.63
N HIS A 124 4.30 -17.79 -13.46
CA HIS A 124 5.06 -17.75 -12.22
C HIS A 124 6.33 -16.98 -12.48
N TYR A 125 6.56 -15.91 -11.72
CA TYR A 125 7.68 -15.01 -11.98
C TYR A 125 8.06 -14.24 -10.71
N THR A 126 9.29 -13.74 -10.64
CA THR A 126 9.77 -12.90 -9.55
C THR A 126 9.97 -11.46 -10.03
N PHE A 127 9.52 -10.49 -9.25
CA PHE A 127 9.76 -9.08 -9.52
C PHE A 127 9.95 -8.31 -8.22
N LEU A 128 11.05 -7.54 -8.12
CA LEU A 128 11.43 -6.76 -6.93
C LEU A 128 11.45 -7.58 -5.63
N GLY A 129 11.82 -8.86 -5.71
CA GLY A 129 11.86 -9.75 -4.55
C GLY A 129 10.50 -10.33 -4.14
N VAL A 130 9.44 -10.12 -4.94
CA VAL A 130 8.11 -10.72 -4.78
C VAL A 130 7.94 -11.83 -5.82
N GLN A 131 7.50 -12.99 -5.37
CA GLN A 131 7.11 -14.11 -6.22
C GLN A 131 5.61 -14.01 -6.52
N PHE A 132 5.27 -13.98 -7.80
CA PHE A 132 3.89 -13.95 -8.29
C PHE A 132 3.51 -15.33 -8.84
N ASP A 133 2.33 -15.80 -8.46
CA ASP A 133 1.70 -17.02 -8.95
C ASP A 133 0.34 -16.63 -9.53
N ARG A 134 0.30 -16.38 -10.84
CA ARG A 134 -0.90 -15.92 -11.54
C ARG A 134 -1.94 -17.03 -11.70
N ALA A 135 -1.53 -18.29 -11.67
CA ALA A 135 -2.44 -19.43 -11.75
C ALA A 135 -3.33 -19.50 -10.50
N HIS A 136 -2.74 -19.34 -9.32
CA HIS A 136 -3.45 -19.39 -8.04
C HIS A 136 -3.81 -18.01 -7.49
N ARG A 137 -3.52 -16.94 -8.24
CA ARG A 137 -3.64 -15.54 -7.80
C ARG A 137 -2.95 -15.30 -6.45
N ALA A 138 -1.77 -15.86 -6.28
CA ALA A 138 -1.04 -15.80 -5.03
C ALA A 138 0.24 -14.97 -5.14
N VAL A 139 0.65 -14.37 -4.03
CA VAL A 139 1.94 -13.69 -3.90
C VAL A 139 2.68 -14.18 -2.65
N SER A 140 3.99 -14.25 -2.75
CA SER A 140 4.91 -14.55 -1.63
C SER A 140 6.21 -13.79 -1.83
N LEU A 141 7.11 -13.84 -0.86
CA LEU A 141 8.46 -13.31 -1.00
C LEU A 141 9.31 -14.29 -1.82
N SER A 142 10.26 -13.76 -2.59
CA SER A 142 11.27 -14.56 -3.27
C SER A 142 12.17 -15.29 -2.26
N GLU A 143 12.71 -16.44 -2.65
CA GLU A 143 13.61 -17.21 -1.80
C GLU A 143 14.85 -16.39 -1.41
N LYS A 144 15.40 -15.61 -2.34
CA LYS A 144 16.53 -14.69 -2.10
C LYS A 144 16.20 -13.68 -1.00
N PHE A 145 15.01 -13.10 -1.03
CA PHE A 145 14.58 -12.15 0.01
C PHE A 145 14.47 -12.84 1.37
N VAL A 146 13.82 -14.00 1.44
CA VAL A 146 13.65 -14.78 2.69
C VAL A 146 15.00 -15.19 3.26
N ARG A 147 15.93 -15.67 2.43
CA ARG A 147 17.29 -16.01 2.85
C ARG A 147 18.02 -14.81 3.42
N SER A 148 17.82 -13.62 2.84
CA SER A 148 18.40 -12.37 3.36
C SER A 148 17.87 -11.98 4.74
N VAL A 149 16.61 -12.31 5.05
CA VAL A 149 15.99 -12.05 6.36
C VAL A 149 16.50 -13.06 7.39
N ARG A 150 16.60 -14.35 7.02
CA ARG A 150 17.16 -15.40 7.88
C ARG A 150 18.62 -15.13 8.28
N ALA A 151 19.38 -14.50 7.39
CA ALA A 151 20.78 -14.15 7.64
C ALA A 151 20.98 -12.94 8.58
N MET A 152 19.91 -12.22 8.94
CA MET A 152 20.04 -11.02 9.80
C MET A 152 20.30 -11.39 11.25
N SER A 153 21.12 -10.58 11.93
CA SER A 153 21.35 -10.62 13.37
C SER A 153 20.03 -10.58 14.17
N ALA A 154 20.02 -11.21 15.34
CA ALA A 154 18.89 -11.16 16.25
C ALA A 154 18.64 -9.72 16.77
N LEU A 155 17.38 -9.33 16.94
CA LEU A 155 17.04 -7.94 17.30
C LEU A 155 17.57 -7.53 18.68
N ASN A 156 17.70 -8.48 19.62
CA ASN A 156 18.20 -8.23 20.97
C ASN A 156 19.70 -7.88 21.02
N SER A 157 20.48 -8.27 20.02
CA SER A 157 21.92 -8.01 19.92
C SER A 157 22.30 -7.09 18.76
N SER A 158 21.31 -6.53 18.05
CA SER A 158 21.54 -5.68 16.88
C SER A 158 22.03 -4.27 17.24
N THR A 159 22.83 -3.70 16.35
CA THR A 159 23.14 -2.26 16.29
C THR A 159 21.95 -1.47 15.74
N ILE A 160 21.99 -0.13 15.85
CA ILE A 160 20.94 0.73 15.29
C ILE A 160 20.84 0.57 13.76
N ALA A 161 21.96 0.50 13.04
CA ALA A 161 21.97 0.30 11.60
C ALA A 161 21.37 -1.06 11.20
N GLU A 162 21.75 -2.15 11.86
CA GLU A 162 21.17 -3.47 11.60
C GLU A 162 19.67 -3.52 11.92
N MET A 163 19.25 -2.90 13.02
CA MET A 163 17.83 -2.75 13.37
C MET A 163 17.06 -1.99 12.30
N GLU A 164 17.62 -0.91 11.75
CA GLU A 164 17.00 -0.12 10.67
C GLU A 164 16.79 -0.96 9.41
N VAL A 165 17.83 -1.67 8.97
CA VAL A 165 17.77 -2.57 7.81
C VAL A 165 16.71 -3.65 8.05
N THR A 166 16.71 -4.26 9.23
CA THR A 166 15.76 -5.32 9.61
C THR A 166 14.33 -4.82 9.59
N ALA A 167 14.05 -3.71 10.28
CA ALA A 167 12.71 -3.13 10.34
C ALA A 167 12.21 -2.69 8.96
N SER A 168 13.10 -2.17 8.10
CA SER A 168 12.75 -1.77 6.74
C SER A 168 12.34 -2.97 5.88
N ARG A 169 13.08 -4.09 5.96
CA ARG A 169 12.69 -5.33 5.27
C ARG A 169 11.40 -5.92 5.82
N PHE A 170 11.17 -5.82 7.13
CA PHE A 170 9.92 -6.30 7.75
C PHE A 170 8.70 -5.52 7.27
N LEU A 171 8.81 -4.19 7.17
CA LEU A 171 7.73 -3.35 6.65
C LEU A 171 7.39 -3.70 5.19
N TYR A 172 8.42 -3.88 4.36
CA TYR A 172 8.24 -4.32 2.97
C TYR A 172 7.54 -5.68 2.90
N ALA A 173 8.07 -6.66 3.65
CA ALA A 173 7.55 -8.03 3.67
C ALA A 173 6.11 -8.13 4.19
N ALA A 174 5.77 -7.35 5.22
CA ALA A 174 4.43 -7.33 5.79
C ALA A 174 3.38 -6.91 4.76
N VAL A 175 3.69 -5.95 3.89
CA VAL A 175 2.75 -5.53 2.82
C VAL A 175 2.50 -6.67 1.83
N ILE A 176 3.56 -7.37 1.41
CA ILE A 176 3.45 -8.48 0.47
C ILE A 176 2.62 -9.62 1.08
N LEU A 177 2.95 -10.03 2.30
CA LEU A 177 2.27 -11.12 3.00
C LEU A 177 0.88 -10.74 3.54
N GLY A 178 0.53 -9.45 3.53
CA GLY A 178 -0.74 -8.96 4.08
C GLY A 178 -0.79 -8.97 5.61
N THR A 179 0.38 -8.91 6.27
CA THR A 179 0.48 -8.86 7.73
C THR A 179 0.07 -7.47 8.21
N GLN A 180 -0.89 -7.42 9.15
CA GLN A 180 -1.38 -6.17 9.70
C GLN A 180 -0.34 -5.54 10.64
N LEU A 181 0.14 -4.34 10.30
CA LEU A 181 1.20 -3.66 11.05
C LEU A 181 0.71 -3.09 12.40
N CYS A 182 -0.60 -2.98 12.63
CA CYS A 182 -1.17 -2.52 13.89
C CYS A 182 -0.82 -3.45 15.06
N ASP A 183 -0.74 -4.75 14.81
CA ASP A 183 -0.34 -5.75 15.82
C ASP A 183 1.11 -5.59 16.29
N TYR A 184 1.92 -4.92 15.45
CA TYR A 184 3.33 -4.66 15.68
C TYR A 184 3.59 -3.18 16.04
N HIS A 185 2.56 -2.42 16.43
CA HIS A 185 2.68 -1.00 16.77
C HIS A 185 3.80 -0.72 17.78
N PHE A 186 3.90 -1.52 18.84
CA PHE A 186 4.93 -1.31 19.87
C PHE A 186 6.35 -1.55 19.35
N PHE A 187 6.54 -2.55 18.49
CA PHE A 187 7.82 -2.79 17.81
C PHE A 187 8.18 -1.59 16.92
N ILE A 188 7.28 -1.18 16.02
CA ILE A 188 7.49 -0.03 15.12
C ILE A 188 7.76 1.26 15.90
N LYS A 189 7.05 1.46 17.01
CA LYS A 189 7.24 2.61 17.91
C LYS A 189 8.61 2.59 18.58
N ALA A 190 9.08 1.43 19.03
CA ALA A 190 10.40 1.29 19.64
C ALA A 190 11.52 1.58 18.64
N VAL A 191 11.44 0.99 17.44
CA VAL A 191 12.38 1.26 16.33
C VAL A 191 12.43 2.75 16.02
N ARG A 192 11.26 3.40 15.83
CA ARG A 192 11.20 4.84 15.53
C ARG A 192 11.84 5.70 16.60
N ARG A 193 11.70 5.36 17.88
CA ARG A 193 12.34 6.09 18.98
C ARG A 193 13.86 6.02 18.88
N ARG A 194 14.42 4.86 18.53
CA ARG A 194 15.86 4.69 18.33
C ARG A 194 16.37 5.46 17.11
N LEU A 195 15.68 5.38 15.97
CA LEU A 195 16.01 6.17 14.79
C LEU A 195 15.89 7.69 15.03
N SER A 196 14.89 8.11 15.81
CA SER A 196 14.78 9.52 16.21
C SER A 196 15.93 9.97 17.12
N ALA A 197 16.48 9.08 17.94
CA ALA A 197 17.64 9.39 18.77
C ALA A 197 18.90 9.51 17.89
N LEU A 198 19.05 8.64 16.88
CA LEU A 198 20.12 8.71 15.88
C LEU A 198 20.07 10.05 15.14
N ASN A 199 18.90 10.43 14.60
CA ASN A 199 18.74 11.70 13.87
C ASN A 199 18.97 12.95 14.72
N ARG A 200 18.93 12.83 16.05
CA ARG A 200 19.24 13.90 17.00
C ARG A 200 20.71 13.87 17.48
N GLY A 201 21.51 12.95 16.98
CA GLY A 201 22.91 12.78 17.40
C GLY A 201 23.09 12.21 18.82
N ILE A 202 22.03 11.63 19.42
CA ILE A 202 22.08 11.08 20.78
C ILE A 202 22.79 9.71 20.80
N VAL A 203 22.70 8.98 19.69
CA VAL A 203 23.28 7.65 19.49
C VAL A 203 23.86 7.57 18.09
N GLN A 204 24.78 6.63 17.86
CA GLN A 204 25.42 6.39 16.56
C GLN A 204 24.86 5.12 15.91
N GLU A 205 25.10 4.94 14.61
CA GLU A 205 24.69 3.75 13.85
C GLU A 205 25.21 2.44 14.46
N THR A 206 26.43 2.46 14.98
CA THR A 206 27.10 1.33 15.65
C THR A 206 26.66 1.13 17.10
N SER A 207 25.88 2.05 17.66
CA SER A 207 25.37 1.90 19.02
C SER A 207 24.40 0.72 19.10
N PRO A 208 24.32 0.03 20.26
CA PRO A 208 23.31 -1.00 20.47
C PRO A 208 21.88 -0.48 20.27
N ALA A 209 21.03 -1.26 19.60
CA ALA A 209 19.63 -0.91 19.37
C ALA A 209 18.86 -0.83 20.68
N ASN A 210 19.16 -1.70 21.66
CA ASN A 210 18.57 -1.71 23.01
C ASN A 210 17.03 -1.57 22.99
N LEU A 211 16.38 -2.37 22.16
CA LEU A 211 14.91 -2.42 22.10
C LEU A 211 14.35 -3.09 23.36
N PRO A 212 13.20 -2.64 23.89
CA PRO A 212 12.53 -3.32 25.00
C PRO A 212 12.25 -4.80 24.68
N PRO A 213 12.36 -5.73 25.64
CA PRO A 213 12.14 -7.16 25.39
C PRO A 213 10.78 -7.48 24.75
N SER A 214 9.72 -6.75 25.10
CA SER A 214 8.40 -6.90 24.49
C SER A 214 8.37 -6.49 23.01
N ALA A 215 9.12 -5.45 22.64
CA ALA A 215 9.26 -5.03 21.24
C ALA A 215 10.10 -6.03 20.44
N VAL A 216 11.17 -6.57 21.04
CA VAL A 216 11.98 -7.65 20.44
C VAL A 216 11.10 -8.87 20.17
N GLY A 217 10.31 -9.33 21.16
CA GLY A 217 9.43 -10.48 20.98
C GLY A 217 8.40 -10.31 19.85
N LEU A 218 7.85 -9.10 19.69
CA LEU A 218 6.98 -8.77 18.55
C LEU A 218 7.75 -8.77 17.22
N GLY A 219 8.96 -8.19 17.19
CA GLY A 219 9.80 -8.20 16.00
C GLY A 219 10.19 -9.61 15.55
N GLU A 220 10.59 -10.48 16.48
CA GLU A 220 10.95 -11.86 16.17
C GLU A 220 9.73 -12.71 15.76
N ARG A 221 8.55 -12.43 16.33
CA ARG A 221 7.30 -13.02 15.82
C ARG A 221 7.03 -12.61 14.37
N LEU A 222 7.26 -11.35 14.01
CA LEU A 222 7.12 -10.87 12.64
C LEU A 222 8.15 -11.54 11.72
N ARG A 223 9.41 -11.66 12.17
CA ARG A 223 10.47 -12.39 11.46
C ARG A 223 10.01 -13.81 11.12
N HIS A 224 9.46 -14.53 12.09
CA HIS A 224 9.01 -15.91 11.87
C HIS A 224 7.89 -16.02 10.82
N ILE A 225 6.93 -15.09 10.81
CA ILE A 225 5.88 -15.04 9.77
C ILE A 225 6.50 -14.81 8.38
N ILE A 226 7.47 -13.90 8.30
CA ILE A 226 8.19 -13.58 7.06
C ILE A 226 8.98 -14.80 6.57
N GLU A 227 9.66 -15.50 7.47
CA GLU A 227 10.46 -16.68 7.16
C GLU A 227 9.65 -17.90 6.74
N ASN A 228 8.44 -18.06 7.30
CA ASN A 228 7.47 -19.06 6.89
C ASN A 228 6.93 -18.78 5.48
N ASN A 229 6.87 -17.50 5.09
CA ASN A 229 6.57 -17.05 3.72
C ASN A 229 5.31 -17.69 3.11
N ARG A 230 4.24 -17.83 3.90
CA ARG A 230 2.99 -18.42 3.43
C ARG A 230 2.42 -17.57 2.29
N LYS A 231 2.16 -18.21 1.14
CA LYS A 231 1.53 -17.56 -0.01
C LYS A 231 0.23 -16.87 0.40
N ARG A 232 0.14 -15.58 0.10
CA ARG A 232 -1.07 -14.77 0.25
C ARG A 232 -1.90 -14.88 -1.01
N ILE A 233 -3.16 -15.29 -0.88
CA ILE A 233 -4.12 -15.26 -1.99
C ILE A 233 -4.63 -13.82 -2.17
N ILE A 234 -4.47 -13.30 -3.38
CA ILE A 234 -5.01 -12.01 -3.78
C ILE A 234 -6.43 -12.23 -4.30
N LYS A 235 -7.40 -11.77 -3.51
CA LYS A 235 -8.79 -11.70 -3.97
C LYS A 235 -8.87 -10.64 -5.08
N PRO A 236 -9.61 -10.90 -6.18
CA PRO A 236 -9.90 -9.85 -7.15
C PRO A 236 -10.56 -8.69 -6.43
N THR A 237 -10.19 -7.46 -6.79
CA THR A 237 -10.91 -6.27 -6.35
C THR A 237 -12.28 -6.31 -7.03
N GLU A 238 -13.24 -6.97 -6.40
CA GLU A 238 -14.65 -6.78 -6.75
C GLU A 238 -15.00 -5.34 -6.42
N LYS A 239 -15.76 -4.69 -7.31
CA LYS A 239 -16.29 -3.36 -7.05
C LYS A 239 -17.09 -3.45 -5.74
N ALA A 240 -16.89 -2.49 -4.84
CA ALA A 240 -17.63 -2.46 -3.59
C ALA A 240 -19.14 -2.51 -3.90
N SER A 241 -19.83 -3.44 -3.24
CA SER A 241 -21.28 -3.71 -3.39
C SER A 241 -22.12 -2.99 -2.33
N ALA A 242 -21.46 -2.19 -1.50
CA ALA A 242 -22.11 -1.34 -0.53
C ALA A 242 -21.16 -0.27 -0.04
N ALA A 243 -21.73 0.81 0.49
CA ALA A 243 -21.00 1.83 1.23
C ALA A 243 -21.55 1.95 2.66
N ILE A 244 -20.66 2.02 3.64
CA ILE A 244 -20.97 2.52 4.97
C ILE A 244 -20.34 3.90 5.07
N ILE A 245 -21.14 4.91 5.41
CA ILE A 245 -20.67 6.25 5.72
C ILE A 245 -20.83 6.43 7.22
N THR A 246 -19.74 6.76 7.91
CA THR A 246 -19.75 6.95 9.37
C THR A 246 -19.32 8.34 9.75
N ASP A 247 -19.93 8.84 10.82
CA ASP A 247 -19.47 10.05 11.50
C ASP A 247 -19.60 9.88 13.01
N ALA A 248 -18.65 10.47 13.75
CA ALA A 248 -18.59 10.40 15.19
C ALA A 248 -18.18 11.75 15.81
N SER A 249 -19.00 12.21 16.75
CA SER A 249 -18.72 13.39 17.56
C SER A 249 -18.46 13.00 19.02
N LEU A 250 -18.18 13.96 19.89
CA LEU A 250 -18.14 13.70 21.33
C LEU A 250 -19.52 13.35 21.93
N GLN A 251 -20.61 13.60 21.20
CA GLN A 251 -21.98 13.34 21.68
C GLN A 251 -22.48 11.94 21.32
N GLY A 252 -22.03 11.41 20.19
CA GLY A 252 -22.44 10.09 19.72
C GLY A 252 -21.84 9.75 18.36
N TRP A 253 -22.28 8.63 17.80
CA TRP A 253 -21.89 8.17 16.47
C TRP A 253 -23.10 7.82 15.65
N ARG A 254 -22.92 7.89 14.34
CA ARG A 254 -23.92 7.55 13.34
C ARG A 254 -23.28 6.87 12.15
N ALA A 255 -24.07 6.02 11.51
CA ALA A 255 -23.69 5.37 10.29
C ALA A 255 -24.88 5.22 9.35
N VAL A 256 -24.62 5.46 8.08
CA VAL A 256 -25.54 5.23 6.97
C VAL A 256 -24.97 4.10 6.13
N PHE A 257 -25.73 3.02 5.98
CA PHE A 257 -25.39 1.89 5.13
C PHE A 257 -26.23 1.92 3.86
N ILE A 258 -25.56 1.89 2.71
CA ILE A 258 -26.14 1.90 1.38
C ILE A 258 -25.77 0.58 0.72
N PRO A 259 -26.63 -0.45 0.76
CA PRO A 259 -26.41 -1.71 0.04
C PRO A 259 -26.73 -1.54 -1.45
N ASP A 260 -26.24 -2.46 -2.28
CA ASP A 260 -26.57 -2.56 -3.71
C ASP A 260 -28.08 -2.66 -4.00
N SER A 261 -28.89 -3.11 -3.03
CA SER A 261 -30.35 -3.18 -3.18
C SER A 261 -31.02 -1.80 -3.19
N GLY A 262 -30.32 -0.74 -2.79
CA GLY A 262 -30.84 0.63 -2.68
C GLY A 262 -31.55 0.95 -1.35
N ASP A 263 -31.78 -0.06 -0.49
CA ASP A 263 -32.45 0.14 0.81
C ASP A 263 -31.49 0.70 1.86
N VAL A 264 -31.48 2.03 2.00
CA VAL A 264 -30.61 2.74 2.95
C VAL A 264 -31.00 2.42 4.39
N LYS A 265 -30.01 2.04 5.20
CA LYS A 265 -30.18 1.74 6.64
C LYS A 265 -29.35 2.69 7.48
N ILE A 266 -29.87 3.07 8.65
CA ILE A 266 -29.21 4.02 9.55
C ILE A 266 -29.08 3.40 10.93
N ALA A 267 -27.89 3.53 11.52
CA ALA A 267 -27.60 3.13 12.88
C ALA A 267 -26.90 4.25 13.64
N GLY A 268 -27.01 4.23 14.96
CA GLY A 268 -26.14 5.02 15.82
C GLY A 268 -26.70 5.20 17.22
N GLY A 269 -25.93 5.89 18.06
CA GLY A 269 -26.27 6.05 19.46
C GLY A 269 -25.35 7.04 20.16
N LYS A 270 -25.71 7.34 21.41
CA LYS A 270 -24.84 8.07 22.34
C LYS A 270 -23.75 7.14 22.86
N TRP A 271 -22.63 7.71 23.27
CA TRP A 271 -21.57 6.96 23.95
C TRP A 271 -22.04 6.49 25.32
N GLY A 272 -21.70 5.27 25.72
CA GLY A 272 -21.97 4.79 27.09
C GLY A 272 -21.07 5.50 28.10
N LYS A 273 -19.83 5.80 27.71
CA LYS A 273 -18.90 6.64 28.47
C LYS A 273 -18.38 7.76 27.59
N GLU A 274 -18.42 8.98 28.12
CA GLU A 274 -17.98 10.17 27.39
C GLU A 274 -16.51 10.03 26.96
N PRO A 275 -16.24 10.10 25.65
CA PRO A 275 -14.90 9.86 25.13
C PRO A 275 -14.05 11.13 25.16
N PHE A 276 -12.75 10.98 25.37
CA PHE A 276 -11.82 12.11 25.52
C PHE A 276 -11.05 12.49 24.25
N LEU A 277 -11.03 11.63 23.22
CA LEU A 277 -10.20 11.81 22.02
C LEU A 277 -11.03 11.65 20.75
N ILE A 278 -11.16 12.72 19.97
CA ILE A 278 -11.93 12.74 18.72
C ILE A 278 -11.47 11.64 17.75
N MET A 279 -10.16 11.46 17.58
CA MET A 279 -9.61 10.44 16.68
C MET A 279 -9.98 9.00 17.08
N GLN A 280 -10.21 8.74 18.37
CA GLN A 280 -10.61 7.42 18.85
C GLN A 280 -12.10 7.17 18.59
N VAL A 281 -12.95 8.19 18.78
CA VAL A 281 -14.39 8.02 18.61
C VAL A 281 -14.78 7.79 17.17
N GLU A 282 -14.03 8.36 16.21
CA GLU A 282 -14.20 8.11 14.79
C GLU A 282 -13.99 6.65 14.45
N ALA A 283 -12.86 6.09 14.90
CA ALA A 283 -12.56 4.67 14.72
C ALA A 283 -13.58 3.79 15.47
N ARG A 284 -13.97 4.18 16.68
CA ARG A 284 -14.98 3.48 17.45
C ARG A 284 -16.35 3.52 16.76
N GLY A 285 -16.71 4.65 16.16
CA GLY A 285 -17.95 4.85 15.40
C GLY A 285 -18.01 3.89 14.22
N VAL A 286 -16.91 3.75 13.47
CA VAL A 286 -16.78 2.70 12.44
C VAL A 286 -17.01 1.32 13.02
N ARG A 287 -16.33 0.95 14.11
CA ARG A 287 -16.49 -0.38 14.73
C ARG A 287 -17.93 -0.65 15.15
N LEU A 288 -18.60 0.34 15.73
CA LEU A 288 -20.00 0.19 16.15
C LEU A 288 -20.95 0.11 14.95
N ALA A 289 -20.69 0.85 13.88
CA ALA A 289 -21.42 0.74 12.62
C ALA A 289 -21.33 -0.66 12.02
N LEU A 290 -20.11 -1.20 11.96
CA LEU A 290 -19.85 -2.57 11.50
C LEU A 290 -20.61 -3.60 12.34
N SER A 291 -20.60 -3.46 13.66
CA SER A 291 -21.37 -4.32 14.56
C SER A 291 -22.88 -4.20 14.32
N ALA A 292 -23.39 -2.98 14.13
CA ALA A 292 -24.82 -2.72 13.91
C ALA A 292 -25.34 -3.38 12.64
N PHE A 293 -24.54 -3.33 11.56
CA PHE A 293 -24.90 -3.91 10.28
C PHE A 293 -24.37 -5.33 10.09
N SER A 294 -23.87 -5.98 11.14
CA SER A 294 -23.13 -7.26 11.07
C SER A 294 -23.85 -8.39 10.32
N ALA A 295 -25.18 -8.43 10.36
CA ALA A 295 -25.98 -9.46 9.71
C ALA A 295 -26.15 -9.26 8.19
N ILE A 296 -25.81 -8.07 7.68
CA ILE A 296 -26.08 -7.65 6.29
C ILE A 296 -24.83 -7.12 5.58
N LEU A 297 -23.64 -7.27 6.19
CA LEU A 297 -22.39 -6.84 5.57
C LEU A 297 -22.09 -7.72 4.35
N PRO A 298 -21.78 -7.12 3.19
CA PRO A 298 -21.37 -7.87 2.03
C PRO A 298 -19.92 -8.39 2.20
N PRO A 299 -19.44 -9.24 1.27
CA PRO A 299 -18.03 -9.63 1.20
C PRO A 299 -17.08 -8.46 0.95
N THR A 300 -17.53 -7.39 0.28
CA THR A 300 -16.72 -6.21 -0.10
C THR A 300 -17.52 -4.92 0.07
N MET A 301 -16.95 -3.91 0.71
CA MET A 301 -17.61 -2.61 0.89
C MET A 301 -16.63 -1.45 1.00
N ASP A 302 -17.14 -0.24 0.74
CA ASP A 302 -16.45 1.01 1.03
C ASP A 302 -16.87 1.53 2.41
N VAL A 303 -15.91 2.03 3.17
CA VAL A 303 -16.11 2.71 4.44
C VAL A 303 -15.67 4.16 4.28
N TRP A 304 -16.63 5.06 4.24
CA TRP A 304 -16.42 6.49 4.07
C TRP A 304 -16.38 7.16 5.44
N VAL A 305 -15.27 7.82 5.72
CA VAL A 305 -15.01 8.54 6.97
C VAL A 305 -14.59 9.96 6.66
N ASP A 306 -14.98 10.92 7.48
CA ASP A 306 -14.57 12.31 7.35
C ASP A 306 -13.29 12.63 8.15
N ASN A 307 -12.79 11.65 8.90
CA ASN A 307 -11.52 11.72 9.60
C ASN A 307 -10.36 11.21 8.73
N SER A 308 -9.59 12.14 8.15
CA SER A 308 -8.42 11.82 7.32
C SER A 308 -7.33 11.02 8.05
N SER A 309 -7.22 11.16 9.37
CA SER A 309 -6.24 10.40 10.16
C SER A 309 -6.66 8.93 10.32
N LEU A 310 -7.96 8.66 10.49
CA LEU A 310 -8.51 7.31 10.48
C LEU A 310 -8.34 6.68 9.10
N GLN A 311 -8.75 7.38 8.04
CA GLN A 311 -8.60 6.90 6.65
C GLN A 311 -7.13 6.54 6.34
N GLY A 312 -6.20 7.46 6.60
CA GLY A 312 -4.79 7.24 6.36
C GLY A 312 -4.21 6.09 7.20
N ALA A 313 -4.63 5.95 8.45
CA ALA A 313 -4.17 4.87 9.33
C ALA A 313 -4.76 3.51 8.94
N ALA A 314 -6.01 3.47 8.47
CA ALA A 314 -6.65 2.26 7.98
C ALA A 314 -5.96 1.79 6.67
N ASN A 315 -5.82 2.67 5.68
CA ASN A 315 -5.17 2.34 4.42
C ASN A 315 -3.69 1.91 4.58
N LYS A 316 -3.00 2.47 5.58
CA LYS A 316 -1.64 2.07 5.93
C LYS A 316 -1.57 0.81 6.80
N GLY A 317 -2.67 0.41 7.45
CA GLY A 317 -2.71 -0.63 8.46
C GLY A 317 -1.96 -0.29 9.77
N SER A 318 -1.64 0.99 10.02
CA SER A 318 -0.93 1.42 11.23
C SER A 318 -1.14 2.90 11.57
N SER A 319 -1.09 3.25 12.86
CA SER A 319 -1.17 4.62 13.36
C SER A 319 -0.02 5.00 14.29
N LYS A 320 0.26 6.31 14.40
CA LYS A 320 1.14 6.85 15.45
C LYS A 320 0.45 6.88 16.81
N SER A 321 -0.88 7.00 16.83
CA SER A 321 -1.68 7.05 18.05
C SER A 321 -1.96 5.63 18.55
N HIS A 322 -1.72 5.39 19.84
CA HIS A 322 -2.02 4.11 20.47
C HIS A 322 -3.54 3.86 20.52
N ALA A 323 -4.33 4.87 20.90
CA ALA A 323 -5.79 4.77 20.96
C ALA A 323 -6.41 4.43 19.59
N LEU A 324 -5.92 5.06 18.51
CA LEU A 324 -6.37 4.77 17.15
C LEU A 324 -5.93 3.37 16.69
N THR A 325 -4.70 2.95 17.03
CA THR A 325 -4.22 1.60 16.71
C THR A 325 -5.07 0.54 17.40
N TRP A 326 -5.48 0.78 18.65
CA TRP A 326 -6.31 -0.15 19.42
C TRP A 326 -7.69 -0.35 18.78
N GLU A 327 -8.37 0.73 18.36
CA GLU A 327 -9.67 0.59 17.68
C GLU A 327 -9.52 -0.01 16.28
N LEU A 328 -8.48 0.36 15.51
CA LEU A 328 -8.21 -0.23 14.19
C LEU A 328 -8.02 -1.74 14.25
N ARG A 329 -7.28 -2.24 15.24
CA ARG A 329 -7.10 -3.68 15.45
C ARG A 329 -8.45 -4.38 15.64
N ARG A 330 -9.34 -3.82 16.45
CA ARG A 330 -10.68 -4.37 16.67
C ARG A 330 -11.56 -4.31 15.43
N ILE A 331 -11.42 -3.27 14.62
CA ILE A 331 -12.11 -3.18 13.32
C ILE A 331 -11.64 -4.34 12.41
N TYR A 332 -10.33 -4.56 12.30
CA TYR A 332 -9.81 -5.65 11.46
C TYR A 332 -10.19 -7.03 11.98
N GLU A 333 -10.05 -7.28 13.29
CA GLU A 333 -10.50 -8.53 13.91
C GLU A 333 -11.98 -8.81 13.61
N PHE A 334 -12.84 -7.77 13.65
CA PHE A 334 -14.24 -7.89 13.29
C PHE A 334 -14.43 -8.23 11.81
N LEU A 335 -13.78 -7.50 10.90
CA LEU A 335 -13.87 -7.71 9.45
C LEU A 335 -13.39 -9.12 9.06
N ASP A 336 -12.27 -9.56 9.62
CA ASP A 336 -11.69 -10.89 9.42
C ASP A 336 -12.65 -11.98 9.89
N SER A 337 -13.31 -11.79 11.05
CA SER A 337 -14.31 -12.74 11.58
C SER A 337 -15.54 -12.89 10.68
N ARG A 338 -15.82 -11.89 9.84
CA ARG A 338 -16.93 -11.88 8.87
C ARG A 338 -16.50 -12.23 7.45
N GLY A 339 -15.20 -12.35 7.19
CA GLY A 339 -14.67 -12.52 5.84
C GLY A 339 -14.91 -11.31 4.92
N THR A 340 -15.22 -10.14 5.51
CA THR A 340 -15.54 -8.90 4.79
C THR A 340 -14.28 -8.09 4.53
N GLN A 341 -14.11 -7.62 3.30
CA GLN A 341 -13.07 -6.69 2.91
C GLN A 341 -13.63 -5.27 2.88
N ALA A 342 -12.99 -4.35 3.61
CA ALA A 342 -13.37 -2.95 3.67
C ALA A 342 -12.31 -2.05 3.03
N PHE A 343 -12.73 -1.05 2.26
CA PHE A 343 -11.86 -0.03 1.67
C PHE A 343 -12.18 1.34 2.27
N PHE A 344 -11.17 2.03 2.82
CA PHE A 344 -11.41 3.30 3.54
C PHE A 344 -11.24 4.52 2.61
N ALA A 345 -12.33 5.25 2.43
CA ALA A 345 -12.41 6.46 1.62
C ALA A 345 -12.68 7.70 2.49
N TYR A 346 -12.26 8.86 1.99
CA TYR A 346 -12.53 10.14 2.65
C TYR A 346 -13.81 10.77 2.08
N VAL A 347 -14.71 11.20 2.96
CA VAL A 347 -15.82 12.09 2.61
C VAL A 347 -15.61 13.44 3.29
N ARG A 348 -15.92 14.56 2.62
CA ARG A 348 -15.86 15.85 3.30
C ARG A 348 -16.99 15.91 4.33
N PRO A 349 -16.78 16.49 5.53
CA PRO A 349 -17.84 16.57 6.54
C PRO A 349 -19.14 17.20 6.02
N ALA A 350 -19.05 18.25 5.20
CA ALA A 350 -20.20 18.92 4.59
C ALA A 350 -20.99 18.03 3.61
N ASP A 351 -20.34 17.03 3.04
CA ASP A 351 -20.89 16.07 2.09
C ASP A 351 -21.32 14.77 2.81
N SER A 352 -21.11 14.68 4.13
CA SER A 352 -21.45 13.48 4.91
C SER A 352 -22.93 13.49 5.33
N PRO A 353 -23.75 12.52 4.90
CA PRO A 353 -25.13 12.38 5.39
C PRO A 353 -25.20 12.06 6.90
N ALA A 354 -24.09 11.66 7.52
CA ALA A 354 -24.03 11.31 8.94
C ALA A 354 -23.72 12.51 9.87
N ASP A 355 -23.22 13.65 9.33
CA ASP A 355 -22.73 14.81 10.12
C ASP A 355 -23.81 15.49 10.96
N GLY A 356 -24.98 15.74 10.38
CA GLY A 356 -26.08 16.37 11.12
C GLY A 356 -26.54 15.53 12.31
N ILE A 357 -26.67 14.22 12.11
CA ILE A 357 -27.26 13.32 13.10
C ILE A 357 -26.29 12.98 14.24
N SER A 358 -24.97 12.91 13.98
CA SER A 358 -23.96 12.61 15.01
C SER A 358 -23.87 13.73 16.06
N ARG A 359 -24.26 14.95 15.67
CA ARG A 359 -24.35 16.16 16.51
C ARG A 359 -25.75 16.37 17.11
N GLY A 360 -26.61 15.35 17.05
CA GLY A 360 -27.95 15.36 17.63
C GLY A 360 -29.01 16.11 16.83
N ARG A 361 -28.78 16.42 15.54
CA ARG A 361 -29.80 17.05 14.68
C ARG A 361 -30.73 16.01 14.05
N VAL A 362 -31.94 16.43 13.69
CA VAL A 362 -32.95 15.58 13.01
C VAL A 362 -32.48 15.29 11.58
N PHE A 363 -32.53 14.02 11.16
CA PHE A 363 -32.19 13.61 9.81
C PHE A 363 -33.28 14.03 8.81
N THR A 364 -32.89 14.64 7.70
CA THR A 364 -33.80 15.11 6.65
C THR A 364 -33.47 14.47 5.30
N LEU A 365 -34.44 14.46 4.36
CA LEU A 365 -34.21 13.99 2.99
C LEU A 365 -33.08 14.76 2.27
N GLN A 366 -32.84 16.01 2.65
CA GLN A 366 -31.73 16.81 2.10
C GLN A 366 -30.36 16.28 2.55
N ASP A 367 -30.27 15.59 3.69
CA ASP A 367 -29.02 15.02 4.17
C ASP A 367 -28.60 13.81 3.34
N LEU A 368 -29.55 13.04 2.79
CA LEU A 368 -29.27 11.93 1.86
C LEU A 368 -28.63 12.42 0.55
N ALA A 369 -29.00 13.60 0.08
CA ALA A 369 -28.45 14.20 -1.14
C ALA A 369 -26.97 14.61 -0.98
N LYS A 370 -26.50 14.89 0.24
CA LYS A 370 -25.12 15.33 0.51
C LYS A 370 -24.08 14.24 0.18
N GLY A 371 -24.44 12.96 0.36
CA GLY A 371 -23.58 11.81 0.04
C GLY A 371 -23.58 11.37 -1.43
N SER A 372 -24.38 12.00 -2.29
CA SER A 372 -24.60 11.57 -3.69
C SER A 372 -23.67 12.22 -4.71
N GLY A 373 -22.79 13.14 -4.28
CA GLY A 373 -22.01 14.03 -5.14
C GLY A 373 -20.81 13.44 -5.88
N GLY A 374 -20.72 12.13 -6.13
CA GLY A 374 -19.51 11.61 -6.80
C GLY A 374 -19.49 10.25 -7.50
N VAL A 375 -20.31 9.24 -7.18
CA VAL A 375 -20.06 7.88 -7.75
C VAL A 375 -21.33 7.07 -8.10
N LEU A 376 -22.53 7.47 -7.69
CA LEU A 376 -23.75 6.68 -7.90
C LEU A 376 -24.75 7.36 -8.84
N TRP A 377 -24.37 7.50 -10.12
CA TRP A 377 -25.33 7.55 -11.21
C TRP A 377 -24.95 6.50 -12.23
N LEU A 378 -25.55 5.32 -12.11
CA LEU A 378 -25.66 4.34 -13.19
C LEU A 378 -27.14 3.99 -13.31
N GLU A 379 -27.74 4.55 -14.37
CA GLU A 379 -28.97 4.18 -15.09
C GLU A 379 -30.03 3.40 -14.29
N ASP A 380 -30.99 4.13 -13.69
CA ASP A 380 -32.46 4.03 -13.84
C ASP A 380 -33.15 4.55 -12.55
N PRO A 381 -34.02 5.59 -12.58
CA PRO A 381 -34.56 6.21 -11.38
C PRO A 381 -35.76 5.41 -10.86
N LYS A 382 -35.51 4.34 -10.11
CA LYS A 382 -36.57 3.71 -9.31
C LYS A 382 -36.56 4.28 -7.90
N VAL A 383 -37.56 5.13 -7.68
CA VAL A 383 -38.10 5.63 -6.40
C VAL A 383 -37.65 4.78 -5.20
N CYS A 384 -36.75 5.32 -4.36
CA CYS A 384 -36.46 4.75 -3.05
C CYS A 384 -37.73 4.83 -2.18
N GLN A 385 -38.41 3.69 -1.98
CA GLN A 385 -39.50 3.60 -1.01
C GLN A 385 -38.89 3.60 0.40
N PHE A 386 -39.14 4.68 1.14
CA PHE A 386 -38.68 4.83 2.51
C PHE A 386 -39.63 4.07 3.45
N VAL A 387 -39.27 2.85 3.84
CA VAL A 387 -39.91 2.16 4.97
C VAL A 387 -39.09 2.47 6.22
N SER A 388 -39.48 3.51 6.95
CA SER A 388 -38.97 3.82 8.30
C SER A 388 -39.50 2.79 9.31
N ASN A 389 -39.14 1.52 9.15
CA ASN A 389 -39.33 0.52 10.19
C ASN A 389 -37.95 -0.01 10.58
N ASN A 390 -37.53 0.33 11.81
CA ASN A 390 -36.32 -0.10 12.51
C ASN A 390 -35.11 0.85 12.43
N MET A 391 -35.18 1.99 13.12
CA MET A 391 -33.98 2.62 13.68
C MET A 391 -33.49 1.75 14.84
N GLN A 392 -32.41 0.98 14.63
CA GLN A 392 -31.75 0.27 15.73
C GLN A 392 -30.90 1.27 16.54
N ILE A 393 -31.45 1.70 17.68
CA ILE A 393 -30.70 2.46 18.68
C ILE A 393 -29.89 1.45 19.48
N LEU A 394 -28.58 1.40 19.22
CA LEU A 394 -27.65 0.58 20.00
C LEU A 394 -26.99 1.45 21.07
N THR A 395 -27.20 1.09 22.33
CA THR A 395 -26.44 1.59 23.48
C THR A 395 -25.24 0.67 23.73
N GLU A 396 -24.08 1.27 24.03
CA GLU A 396 -22.84 0.55 24.38
C GLU A 396 -23.10 -0.25 25.67
N ASN A 397 -22.93 -1.58 25.63
CA ASN A 397 -22.89 -2.45 26.82
C ASN A 397 -21.47 -2.53 27.38
#